data_AF-A0A932C0W2-F1
#
_entry.id   AF-A0A932C0W2-F1
#
_cell.length_a   1.000
_cell.length_b   1.000
_cell.length_c   1.000
_cell.angle_alpha   90.00
_cell.angle_beta   90.00
_cell.angle_gamma   90.00
#
_symmetry.space_group_name_H-M   'P 1'
#
loop_
_entity.id
_entity.type
_entity.pdbx_description
1 polymer ?
#
loop_
_entity_poly.entity_id
_entity_poly.type
_entity_poly.pdbx_seq_one_letter_code
_entity_poly.pdbx_strand_id
1 'polypeptide(L)'
;MSIFDAVSGAAAVALDSNGVFTQAFPDTFGADRLISKTRAVDLARAYVRDFGPQLRDDWADATGVAISVAALRECRQPTFVESPYQPIAAGVSLTARKAYGPRFWVQFCQSTPRVLLVVAVAALAIDVELDSGGLRPQDDLSVSFQASPVPQNWDVPLDAEGVATGLAISTSTRVATVPAARARRNGLPFFVDWSTEMERGVRLVDAADPSSARVLVQVLFGDDGQRRSAMFRRDTTVMVADTSTAYDPVGATPGSPGRAFTLVFVPQSRSATVRVVRAP
;
A
#
# COMPACT_ATOMS: atom_id res chain seq x y z
N MET A 1 -3.14 -19.31 10.13
CA MET A 1 -4.12 -18.37 10.69
C MET A 1 -5.05 -17.96 9.56
N SER A 2 -6.36 -18.11 9.74
CA SER A 2 -7.34 -17.61 8.76
C SER A 2 -7.47 -16.08 8.90
N ILE A 3 -7.87 -15.38 7.83
CA ILE A 3 -8.16 -13.94 7.91
C ILE A 3 -9.26 -13.62 8.92
N PHE A 4 -10.25 -14.51 9.09
CA PHE A 4 -11.30 -14.35 10.11
C PHE A 4 -10.75 -14.40 11.53
N ASP A 5 -9.65 -15.13 11.77
CA ASP A 5 -8.98 -15.16 13.07
C ASP A 5 -8.09 -13.92 13.27
N ALA A 6 -7.69 -13.27 12.19
CA ALA A 6 -6.75 -12.15 12.18
C ALA A 6 -7.42 -10.79 12.42
N VAL A 7 -8.75 -10.72 12.37
CA VAL A 7 -9.48 -9.45 12.44
C VAL A 7 -10.52 -9.42 13.57
N SER A 8 -10.90 -8.21 13.98
CA SER A 8 -11.94 -7.93 14.95
C SER A 8 -12.65 -6.61 14.61
N GLY A 9 -13.69 -6.25 15.37
CA GLY A 9 -14.35 -4.95 15.25
C GLY A 9 -14.85 -4.62 13.84
N ALA A 10 -14.53 -3.42 13.35
CA ALA A 10 -14.96 -2.94 12.04
C ALA A 10 -14.33 -3.73 10.88
N ALA A 11 -13.09 -4.20 11.04
CA ALA A 11 -12.45 -5.06 10.05
C ALA A 11 -13.21 -6.38 9.88
N ALA A 12 -13.63 -7.03 10.97
CA ALA A 12 -14.39 -8.27 10.90
C ALA A 12 -15.75 -8.10 10.20
N VAL A 13 -16.45 -6.99 10.46
CA VAL A 13 -17.72 -6.65 9.79
C VAL A 13 -17.53 -6.39 8.30
N ALA A 14 -16.37 -5.89 7.90
CA ALA A 14 -16.04 -5.59 6.51
C ALA A 14 -15.60 -6.82 5.70
N LEU A 15 -15.49 -8.02 6.28
CA LEU A 15 -15.18 -9.24 5.53
C LEU A 15 -16.46 -9.87 4.95
N ASP A 16 -16.40 -10.28 3.68
CA ASP A 16 -17.40 -11.17 3.11
C ASP A 16 -17.21 -12.63 3.58
N SER A 17 -18.09 -13.53 3.14
CA SER A 17 -18.01 -14.95 3.48
C SER A 17 -16.78 -15.66 2.91
N ASN A 18 -16.06 -15.03 1.97
CA ASN A 18 -14.83 -15.56 1.38
C ASN A 18 -13.57 -15.01 2.06
N GLY A 19 -13.73 -14.16 3.09
CA GLY A 19 -12.60 -13.54 3.78
C GLY A 19 -11.96 -12.41 2.98
N VAL A 20 -12.73 -11.75 2.11
CA VAL A 20 -12.30 -10.59 1.34
C VAL A 20 -12.92 -9.33 1.92
N PHE A 21 -12.13 -8.27 2.09
CA PHE A 21 -12.64 -6.99 2.57
C PHE A 21 -13.53 -6.32 1.50
N THR A 22 -14.76 -5.98 1.88
CA THR A 22 -15.74 -5.29 1.05
C THR A 22 -15.65 -3.77 1.18
N GLN A 23 -14.45 -3.23 1.42
CA GLN A 23 -14.25 -1.81 1.74
C GLN A 23 -14.91 -0.91 0.68
N ALA A 24 -15.75 0.02 1.16
CA ALA A 24 -16.26 1.08 0.32
C ALA A 24 -15.10 2.03 -0.02
N PHE A 25 -14.90 2.27 -1.31
CA PHE A 25 -13.94 3.25 -1.80
C PHE A 25 -14.65 4.59 -1.99
N PRO A 26 -13.95 5.71 -1.86
CA PRO A 26 -14.57 7.00 -2.11
C PRO A 26 -14.98 7.09 -3.59
N ASP A 27 -16.19 7.59 -3.86
CA ASP A 27 -16.64 7.86 -5.23
C ASP A 27 -16.06 9.18 -5.79
N THR A 28 -15.48 9.99 -4.91
CA THR A 28 -14.92 11.31 -5.23
C THR A 28 -13.57 11.56 -4.57
N PHE A 29 -12.78 12.44 -5.16
CA PHE A 29 -11.55 12.97 -4.57
C PHE A 29 -11.52 14.49 -4.75
N GLY A 30 -11.77 15.23 -3.67
CA GLY A 30 -12.06 16.65 -3.77
C GLY A 30 -13.39 16.86 -4.51
N ALA A 31 -13.38 17.67 -5.58
CA ALA A 31 -14.56 17.92 -6.42
C ALA A 31 -14.70 16.91 -7.57
N ASP A 32 -13.72 16.03 -7.77
CA ASP A 32 -13.68 15.13 -8.92
C ASP A 32 -14.34 13.80 -8.63
N ARG A 33 -15.02 13.26 -9.64
CA ARG A 33 -15.50 11.89 -9.64
C ARG A 33 -14.34 10.94 -9.93
N LEU A 34 -14.28 9.83 -9.20
CA LEU A 34 -13.33 8.75 -9.44
C LEU A 34 -13.93 7.70 -10.39
N ILE A 35 -13.06 7.00 -11.12
CA ILE A 35 -13.46 5.79 -11.83
C ILE A 35 -13.84 4.70 -10.82
N SER A 36 -14.76 3.82 -11.20
CA SER A 36 -15.10 2.66 -10.37
C SER A 36 -13.97 1.63 -10.37
N LYS A 37 -14.01 0.71 -9.40
CA LYS A 37 -13.13 -0.46 -9.32
C LYS A 37 -13.17 -1.33 -10.59
N THR A 38 -14.38 -1.61 -11.08
CA THR A 38 -14.58 -2.36 -12.33
C THR A 38 -13.95 -1.61 -13.51
N ARG A 39 -14.12 -0.28 -13.57
CA ARG A 39 -13.51 0.51 -14.64
C ARG A 39 -11.97 0.49 -14.56
N ALA A 40 -11.39 0.57 -13.37
CA ALA A 40 -9.94 0.46 -13.19
C ALA A 40 -9.40 -0.90 -13.66
N VAL A 41 -10.13 -1.98 -13.39
CA VAL A 41 -9.86 -3.33 -13.90
C VAL A 41 -9.87 -3.37 -15.42
N ASP A 42 -10.93 -2.87 -16.05
CA ASP A 42 -11.06 -2.88 -17.52
C ASP A 42 -9.92 -2.10 -18.18
N LEU A 43 -9.57 -0.94 -17.63
CA LEU A 43 -8.46 -0.11 -18.09
C LEU A 43 -7.10 -0.82 -17.91
N ALA A 44 -6.88 -1.47 -16.78
CA ALA A 44 -5.64 -2.22 -16.52
C ALA A 44 -5.49 -3.42 -17.46
N ARG A 45 -6.57 -4.18 -17.72
CA ARG A 45 -6.57 -5.27 -18.71
C ARG A 45 -6.21 -4.75 -20.09
N ALA A 46 -6.81 -3.63 -20.49
CA ALA A 46 -6.54 -3.02 -21.78
C ALA A 46 -5.07 -2.60 -21.89
N TYR A 47 -4.53 -1.97 -20.84
CA TYR A 47 -3.11 -1.62 -20.76
C TYR A 47 -2.20 -2.85 -20.94
N VAL A 48 -2.46 -3.93 -20.21
CA VAL A 48 -1.66 -5.17 -20.32
C VAL A 48 -1.75 -5.78 -21.71
N ARG A 49 -2.92 -5.78 -22.35
CA ARG A 49 -3.07 -6.32 -23.70
C ARG A 49 -2.33 -5.48 -24.74
N ASP A 50 -2.44 -4.15 -24.66
CA ASP A 50 -1.94 -3.26 -25.71
C ASP A 50 -0.43 -3.01 -25.59
N PHE A 51 0.09 -2.87 -24.37
CA PHE A 51 1.50 -2.59 -24.10
C PHE A 51 2.30 -3.81 -23.63
N GLY A 52 1.64 -4.83 -23.07
CA GLY A 52 2.31 -6.01 -22.53
C GLY A 52 3.18 -6.76 -23.53
N PRO A 53 2.81 -6.95 -24.81
CA PRO A 53 3.68 -7.63 -25.78
C PRO A 53 5.04 -6.95 -25.95
N GLN A 54 5.11 -5.62 -25.82
CA GLN A 54 6.36 -4.84 -25.95
C GLN A 54 7.16 -4.85 -24.65
N LEU A 55 6.48 -4.88 -23.49
CA LEU A 55 7.10 -4.81 -22.16
C LEU A 55 7.39 -6.19 -21.54
N ARG A 56 6.98 -7.26 -22.20
CA ARG A 56 7.01 -8.63 -21.65
C ARG A 56 8.39 -9.05 -21.19
N ASP A 57 9.40 -8.79 -22.00
CA ASP A 57 10.76 -9.25 -21.74
C ASP A 57 11.36 -8.47 -20.55
N ASP A 58 11.15 -7.15 -20.48
CA ASP A 58 11.52 -6.32 -19.31
C ASP A 58 10.82 -6.81 -18.02
N TRP A 59 9.54 -7.16 -18.11
CA TRP A 59 8.80 -7.71 -16.96
C TRP A 59 9.33 -9.09 -16.56
N ALA A 60 9.70 -9.94 -17.51
CA ALA A 60 10.26 -11.26 -17.23
C ALA A 60 11.61 -11.14 -16.51
N ASP A 61 12.49 -10.26 -16.99
CA ASP A 61 13.79 -9.99 -16.39
C ASP A 61 13.66 -9.44 -14.97
N ALA A 62 12.75 -8.48 -14.76
CA ALA A 62 12.54 -7.88 -13.45
C ALA A 62 11.85 -8.83 -12.45
N THR A 63 10.97 -9.72 -12.90
CA THR A 63 10.32 -10.70 -12.02
C THR A 63 11.19 -11.94 -11.73
N GLY A 64 12.15 -12.24 -12.60
CA GLY A 64 12.91 -13.49 -12.63
C GLY A 64 12.11 -14.69 -13.13
N VAL A 65 10.94 -14.48 -13.75
CA VAL A 65 10.02 -15.53 -14.23
C VAL A 65 9.51 -15.16 -15.61
N ALA A 66 9.40 -16.14 -16.50
CA ALA A 66 8.82 -15.91 -17.84
C ALA A 66 7.39 -15.35 -17.76
N ILE A 67 7.14 -14.24 -18.46
CA ILE A 67 5.82 -13.62 -18.52
C ILE A 67 5.09 -14.01 -19.82
N SER A 68 3.98 -14.74 -19.73
CA SER A 68 3.00 -14.86 -20.81
C SER A 68 1.90 -13.81 -20.62
N VAL A 69 1.88 -12.79 -21.49
CA VAL A 69 0.89 -11.70 -21.44
C VAL A 69 -0.53 -12.23 -21.59
N ALA A 70 -0.75 -13.18 -22.50
CA ALA A 70 -2.07 -13.78 -22.72
C ALA A 70 -2.57 -14.61 -21.51
N ALA A 71 -1.66 -15.06 -20.64
CA ALA A 71 -2.02 -15.79 -19.43
C ALA A 71 -2.18 -14.89 -18.20
N LEU A 72 -1.77 -13.62 -18.27
CA LEU A 72 -1.97 -12.68 -17.16
C LEU A 72 -3.47 -12.46 -16.95
N ARG A 73 -3.92 -12.71 -15.74
CA ARG A 73 -5.27 -12.38 -15.29
C ARG A 73 -5.23 -11.77 -13.92
N GLU A 74 -6.24 -10.97 -13.60
CA GLU A 74 -6.45 -10.54 -12.24
C GLU A 74 -6.58 -11.73 -11.31
N CYS A 75 -5.88 -11.64 -10.18
CA CYS A 75 -5.91 -12.69 -9.18
C CYS A 75 -6.38 -12.21 -7.82
N ARG A 76 -6.47 -10.89 -7.63
CA ARG A 76 -6.95 -10.28 -6.39
C ARG A 76 -7.86 -9.11 -6.70
N GLN A 77 -8.62 -8.71 -5.68
CA GLN A 77 -9.42 -7.50 -5.75
C GLN A 77 -8.50 -6.27 -5.88
N PRO A 78 -8.85 -5.30 -6.74
CA PRO A 78 -8.11 -4.05 -6.81
C PRO A 78 -8.04 -3.34 -5.46
N THR A 79 -6.85 -2.81 -5.15
CA THR A 79 -6.56 -2.03 -3.94
C THR A 79 -6.62 -0.54 -4.27
N PHE A 80 -7.42 0.23 -3.54
CA PHE A 80 -7.35 1.68 -3.63
C PHE A 80 -6.18 2.20 -2.81
N VAL A 81 -5.36 3.04 -3.44
CA VAL A 81 -4.16 3.62 -2.87
C VAL A 81 -4.34 5.12 -2.83
N GLU A 82 -4.42 5.65 -1.61
CA GLU A 82 -4.56 7.08 -1.37
C GLU A 82 -3.33 7.85 -1.86
N SER A 83 -3.56 9.08 -2.32
CA SER A 83 -2.48 10.02 -2.58
C SER A 83 -1.78 10.41 -1.27
N PRO A 84 -0.44 10.58 -1.26
CA PRO A 84 0.27 11.19 -0.13
C PRO A 84 0.10 12.72 -0.02
N TYR A 85 -0.54 13.32 -1.02
CA TYR A 85 -0.79 14.75 -1.13
C TYR A 85 -2.22 15.06 -0.72
N GLN A 86 -2.46 16.31 -0.33
CA GLN A 86 -3.83 16.80 -0.19
C GLN A 86 -4.51 16.81 -1.56
N PRO A 87 -5.86 16.73 -1.61
CA PRO A 87 -6.59 16.90 -2.86
C PRO A 87 -6.13 18.15 -3.61
N ILE A 88 -5.75 17.95 -4.86
CA ILE A 88 -5.28 19.04 -5.72
C ILE A 88 -6.51 19.82 -6.18
N ALA A 89 -6.41 21.16 -6.13
CA ALA A 89 -7.52 22.04 -6.49
C ALA A 89 -8.05 21.75 -7.92
N ALA A 90 -9.37 21.83 -8.10
CA ALA A 90 -10.04 21.48 -9.36
C ALA A 90 -9.61 22.34 -10.56
N GLY A 91 -9.07 23.55 -10.33
CA GLY A 91 -8.53 24.42 -11.37
C GLY A 91 -7.16 24.01 -11.92
N VAL A 92 -6.50 23.02 -11.32
CA VAL A 92 -5.24 22.45 -11.83
C VAL A 92 -5.54 21.44 -12.95
N SER A 93 -4.64 21.32 -13.93
CA SER A 93 -4.81 20.42 -15.06
C SER A 93 -5.13 18.98 -14.63
N LEU A 94 -6.00 18.30 -15.38
CA LEU A 94 -6.35 16.90 -15.10
C LEU A 94 -5.11 16.00 -15.11
N THR A 95 -4.17 16.21 -16.03
CA THR A 95 -2.89 15.49 -16.11
C THR A 95 -2.11 15.54 -14.80
N ALA A 96 -1.95 16.72 -14.19
CA ALA A 96 -1.27 16.84 -12.90
C ALA A 96 -2.05 16.18 -11.77
N ARG A 97 -3.39 16.30 -11.78
CA ARG A 97 -4.26 15.64 -10.80
C ARG A 97 -4.20 14.11 -10.90
N LYS A 98 -4.15 13.54 -12.12
CA LYS A 98 -3.91 12.10 -12.34
C LYS A 98 -2.55 11.67 -11.80
N ALA A 99 -1.50 12.41 -12.13
CA ALA A 99 -0.12 12.06 -11.79
C ALA A 99 0.09 11.96 -10.27
N TYR A 100 -0.46 12.91 -9.51
CA TYR A 100 -0.30 13.03 -8.05
C TYR A 100 -1.54 12.61 -7.24
N GLY A 101 -2.58 12.12 -7.91
CA GLY A 101 -3.84 11.71 -7.29
C GLY A 101 -3.81 10.27 -6.75
N PRO A 102 -4.94 9.81 -6.20
CA PRO A 102 -5.08 8.41 -5.78
C PRO A 102 -5.08 7.47 -6.98
N ARG A 103 -4.79 6.19 -6.71
CA ARG A 103 -4.70 5.14 -7.74
C ARG A 103 -5.43 3.87 -7.31
N PHE A 104 -5.85 3.08 -8.28
CA PHE A 104 -6.22 1.69 -8.08
C PHE A 104 -5.05 0.81 -8.50
N TRP A 105 -4.63 -0.12 -7.65
CA TRP A 105 -3.71 -1.19 -8.02
C TRP A 105 -4.49 -2.42 -8.45
N VAL A 106 -4.28 -2.81 -9.70
CA VAL A 106 -4.81 -4.04 -10.26
C VAL A 106 -3.68 -5.05 -10.36
N GLN A 107 -3.87 -6.20 -9.71
CA GLN A 107 -2.82 -7.21 -9.53
C GLN A 107 -3.05 -8.38 -10.47
N PHE A 108 -2.05 -8.70 -11.27
CA PHE A 108 -2.09 -9.78 -12.25
C PHE A 108 -1.17 -10.93 -11.84
N CYS A 109 -1.66 -12.15 -12.06
CA CYS A 109 -0.94 -13.39 -11.82
C CYS A 109 -0.87 -14.24 -13.09
N GLN A 110 0.16 -15.10 -13.14
CA GLN A 110 0.34 -16.37 -13.90
C GLN A 110 -0.46 -17.54 -13.33
N SER A 111 -0.24 -18.76 -13.80
CA SER A 111 -0.92 -20.01 -13.37
C SER A 111 -0.98 -20.19 -11.85
N THR A 112 -0.08 -19.55 -11.11
CA THR A 112 -0.01 -19.50 -9.65
C THR A 112 -0.73 -18.29 -9.05
N PRO A 113 -1.19 -18.32 -7.79
CA PRO A 113 -1.77 -17.15 -7.10
C PRO A 113 -0.74 -16.06 -6.74
N ARG A 114 0.53 -16.23 -7.13
CA ARG A 114 1.58 -15.23 -6.93
C ARG A 114 1.41 -14.07 -7.90
N VAL A 115 1.37 -12.85 -7.35
CA VAL A 115 1.33 -11.61 -8.14
C VAL A 115 2.67 -11.44 -8.87
N LEU A 116 2.56 -11.21 -10.17
CA LEU A 116 3.68 -11.03 -11.09
C LEU A 116 3.77 -9.58 -11.59
N LEU A 117 2.62 -8.92 -11.69
CA LEU A 117 2.53 -7.56 -12.22
C LEU A 117 1.47 -6.78 -11.43
N VAL A 118 1.78 -5.54 -11.11
CA VAL A 118 0.80 -4.57 -10.60
C VAL A 118 0.66 -3.45 -11.63
N VAL A 119 -0.56 -3.14 -12.02
CA VAL A 119 -0.88 -1.97 -12.83
C VAL A 119 -1.59 -0.96 -11.94
N ALA A 120 -0.92 0.16 -11.67
CA ALA A 120 -1.49 1.30 -10.98
C ALA A 120 -2.23 2.19 -11.99
N VAL A 121 -3.55 2.25 -11.89
CA VAL A 121 -4.42 3.09 -12.71
C VAL A 121 -4.79 4.33 -11.91
N ALA A 122 -4.58 5.53 -12.45
CA ALA A 122 -5.01 6.76 -11.82
C ALA A 122 -6.53 6.73 -11.58
N ALA A 123 -6.98 6.99 -10.36
CA ALA A 123 -8.41 6.98 -10.05
C ALA A 123 -9.17 8.11 -10.78
N LEU A 124 -8.44 9.13 -11.27
CA LEU A 124 -8.94 10.24 -12.07
C LEU A 124 -8.79 10.02 -13.59
N ALA A 125 -8.56 8.78 -14.04
CA ALA A 125 -8.54 8.41 -15.46
C ALA A 125 -9.96 8.36 -16.08
N ILE A 126 -10.79 9.37 -15.79
CA ILE A 126 -12.20 9.46 -16.20
C ILE A 126 -12.38 9.72 -17.70
N ASP A 127 -11.35 10.24 -18.33
CA ASP A 127 -11.25 10.59 -19.76
C ASP A 127 -10.58 9.50 -20.60
N VAL A 128 -10.03 8.45 -19.96
CA VAL A 128 -9.45 7.32 -20.68
C VAL A 128 -10.57 6.43 -21.19
N GLU A 129 -10.67 6.32 -22.50
CA GLU A 129 -11.70 5.54 -23.20
C GLU A 129 -11.18 4.17 -23.64
N LEU A 130 -12.11 3.22 -23.75
CA LEU A 130 -11.84 1.93 -24.36
C LEU A 130 -12.50 1.86 -25.73
N ASP A 131 -11.77 1.39 -26.74
CA ASP A 131 -12.28 1.10 -28.09
C ASP A 131 -11.99 -0.38 -28.42
N SER A 132 -13.05 -1.16 -28.67
CA SER A 132 -12.93 -2.59 -29.00
C SER A 132 -12.11 -3.39 -27.97
N GLY A 133 -12.21 -2.97 -26.70
CA GLY A 133 -11.43 -3.48 -25.58
C GLY A 133 -10.06 -2.82 -25.40
N GLY A 134 -9.50 -2.21 -26.46
CA GLY A 134 -8.27 -1.38 -26.56
C GLY A 134 -8.32 -0.09 -25.77
N LEU A 135 -7.16 0.44 -25.34
CA LEU A 135 -7.04 1.82 -24.93
C LEU A 135 -7.07 2.72 -26.17
N ARG A 136 -7.95 3.72 -26.17
CA ARG A 136 -7.92 4.74 -27.21
C ARG A 136 -6.64 5.58 -27.07
N PRO A 137 -5.86 5.82 -28.15
CA PRO A 137 -4.67 6.65 -28.08
C PRO A 137 -4.97 8.05 -27.55
N GLN A 138 -4.19 8.51 -26.57
CA GLN A 138 -4.26 9.84 -25.97
C GLN A 138 -2.84 10.29 -25.58
N ASP A 139 -2.59 11.60 -25.62
CA ASP A 139 -1.25 12.17 -25.38
C ASP A 139 -0.75 11.96 -23.94
N ASP A 140 -1.64 11.75 -22.97
CA ASP A 140 -1.32 11.67 -21.54
C ASP A 140 -1.58 10.28 -20.92
N LEU A 141 -1.61 9.21 -21.72
CA LEU A 141 -1.79 7.84 -21.19
C LEU A 141 -0.74 7.47 -20.13
N SER A 142 0.49 7.98 -20.26
CA SER A 142 1.59 7.69 -19.33
C SER A 142 1.35 8.18 -17.89
N VAL A 143 0.51 9.20 -17.68
CA VAL A 143 0.16 9.63 -16.31
C VAL A 143 -1.02 8.86 -15.73
N SER A 144 -1.79 8.19 -16.59
CA SER A 144 -2.95 7.39 -16.20
C SER A 144 -2.57 5.98 -15.75
N PHE A 145 -1.42 5.48 -16.20
CA PHE A 145 -0.99 4.10 -15.96
C PHE A 145 0.45 4.03 -15.49
N GLN A 146 0.70 3.08 -14.59
CA GLN A 146 2.06 2.66 -14.30
C GLN A 146 2.08 1.17 -14.00
N ALA A 147 2.82 0.41 -14.80
CA ALA A 147 3.02 -1.01 -14.59
C ALA A 147 4.32 -1.25 -13.81
N SER A 148 4.27 -2.18 -12.86
CA SER A 148 5.45 -2.63 -12.13
C SER A 148 5.47 -4.15 -12.02
N PRO A 149 6.52 -4.82 -12.53
CA PRO A 149 6.77 -6.21 -12.21
C PRO A 149 7.02 -6.39 -10.71
N VAL A 150 6.66 -7.57 -10.17
CA VAL A 150 6.89 -7.94 -8.77
C VAL A 150 7.98 -9.04 -8.70
N PRO A 151 9.20 -8.71 -8.26
CA PRO A 151 10.30 -9.67 -8.12
C PRO A 151 9.95 -10.91 -7.29
N GLN A 152 10.58 -12.06 -7.61
CA GLN A 152 10.32 -13.33 -6.90
C GLN A 152 10.71 -13.32 -5.43
N ASN A 153 11.68 -12.50 -5.06
CA ASN A 153 12.12 -12.34 -3.68
C ASN A 153 11.33 -11.27 -2.92
N TRP A 154 10.29 -10.66 -3.52
CA TRP A 154 9.44 -9.72 -2.80
C TRP A 154 8.28 -10.43 -2.11
N ASP A 155 8.38 -10.49 -0.79
CA ASP A 155 7.31 -10.94 0.11
C ASP A 155 6.69 -9.70 0.78
N VAL A 156 6.05 -8.85 -0.04
CA VAL A 156 5.33 -7.66 0.44
C VAL A 156 3.84 -7.88 0.28
N PRO A 157 3.01 -7.62 1.30
CA PRO A 157 1.57 -7.70 1.15
C PRO A 157 1.12 -6.56 0.22
N LEU A 158 0.48 -6.95 -0.88
CA LEU A 158 -0.04 -6.04 -1.90
C LEU A 158 -1.53 -5.73 -1.71
N ASP A 159 -2.17 -6.36 -0.72
CA ASP A 159 -3.59 -6.19 -0.38
C ASP A 159 -3.81 -6.10 1.13
N ALA A 160 -5.02 -5.68 1.50
CA ALA A 160 -5.39 -5.45 2.89
C ALA A 160 -5.45 -6.76 3.70
N GLU A 161 -5.86 -7.86 3.09
CA GLU A 161 -5.95 -9.19 3.69
C GLU A 161 -4.56 -9.74 4.07
N GLY A 162 -3.59 -9.60 3.17
CA GLY A 162 -2.20 -9.97 3.42
C GLY A 162 -1.59 -9.14 4.53
N VAL A 163 -1.86 -7.82 4.55
CA VAL A 163 -1.42 -6.94 5.65
C VAL A 163 -2.05 -7.35 6.97
N ALA A 164 -3.35 -7.57 7.00
CA ALA A 164 -4.07 -7.90 8.23
C ALA A 164 -3.58 -9.22 8.83
N THR A 165 -3.44 -10.25 7.99
CA THR A 165 -2.94 -11.56 8.43
C THR A 165 -1.48 -11.48 8.91
N GLY A 166 -0.63 -10.78 8.17
CA GLY A 166 0.78 -10.58 8.55
C GLY A 166 0.93 -9.82 9.88
N LEU A 167 0.14 -8.76 10.08
CA LEU A 167 0.06 -8.03 11.34
C LEU A 167 -0.39 -8.92 12.50
N ALA A 168 -1.46 -9.69 12.30
CA ALA A 168 -2.00 -10.53 13.35
C ALA A 168 -1.03 -11.61 13.80
N ILE A 169 -0.33 -12.25 12.85
CA ILE A 169 0.72 -13.24 13.14
C ILE A 169 1.87 -12.59 13.91
N SER A 170 2.42 -11.49 13.40
CA SER A 170 3.60 -10.83 13.97
C SER A 170 3.37 -10.20 15.35
N THR A 171 2.14 -9.76 15.63
CA THR A 171 1.78 -9.08 16.88
C THR A 171 1.04 -9.96 17.87
N SER A 172 0.61 -11.15 17.45
CA SER A 172 -0.35 -11.99 18.19
C SER A 172 -1.58 -11.21 18.66
N THR A 173 -2.07 -10.29 17.82
CA THR A 173 -3.20 -9.40 18.10
C THR A 173 -4.00 -9.13 16.84
N ARG A 174 -5.32 -9.07 16.94
CA ARG A 174 -6.18 -8.89 15.76
C ARG A 174 -6.20 -7.46 15.26
N VAL A 175 -6.47 -7.30 13.98
CA VAL A 175 -6.65 -6.02 13.29
C VAL A 175 -8.09 -5.55 13.46
N ALA A 176 -8.29 -4.34 13.96
CA ALA A 176 -9.59 -3.75 14.29
C ALA A 176 -10.22 -2.95 13.13
N THR A 177 -9.42 -2.37 12.23
CA THR A 177 -9.90 -1.62 11.05
C THR A 177 -9.27 -2.14 9.76
N VAL A 178 -9.99 -2.03 8.63
CA VAL A 178 -9.45 -2.50 7.34
C VAL A 178 -8.15 -1.75 7.02
N PRO A 179 -7.05 -2.45 6.71
CA PRO A 179 -5.82 -1.78 6.31
C PRO A 179 -6.02 -0.90 5.07
N ALA A 180 -5.65 0.38 5.20
CA ALA A 180 -5.70 1.35 4.11
C ALA A 180 -4.30 1.58 3.53
N ALA A 181 -4.17 1.56 2.21
CA ALA A 181 -2.92 1.84 1.51
C ALA A 181 -2.82 3.32 1.13
N ARG A 182 -1.63 3.90 1.32
CA ARG A 182 -1.29 5.25 0.87
C ARG A 182 0.04 5.26 0.15
N ALA A 183 0.11 5.87 -1.03
CA ALA A 183 1.36 5.97 -1.78
C ALA A 183 2.39 6.83 -1.04
N ARG A 184 3.69 6.58 -1.26
CA ARG A 184 4.76 7.44 -0.73
C ARG A 184 5.04 8.64 -1.63
N ARG A 185 5.43 9.78 -1.04
CA ARG A 185 5.75 11.02 -1.79
C ARG A 185 6.90 10.86 -2.78
N ASN A 186 7.93 10.09 -2.43
CA ASN A 186 9.14 9.93 -3.23
C ASN A 186 9.39 8.46 -3.59
N GLY A 187 8.33 7.66 -3.67
CA GLY A 187 8.41 6.24 -3.97
C GLY A 187 8.02 5.93 -5.41
N LEU A 188 8.51 4.80 -5.91
CA LEU A 188 7.81 4.08 -6.98
C LEU A 188 6.34 3.86 -6.54
N PRO A 189 5.39 3.86 -7.49
CA PRO A 189 3.94 3.88 -7.19
C PRO A 189 3.44 2.69 -6.40
N PHE A 190 4.25 1.63 -6.26
CA PHE A 190 3.96 0.41 -5.51
C PHE A 190 4.56 0.42 -4.09
N PHE A 191 5.33 1.45 -3.72
CA PHE A 191 5.70 1.68 -2.33
C PHE A 191 4.56 2.42 -1.65
N VAL A 192 3.77 1.65 -0.91
CA VAL A 192 2.73 2.18 -0.03
C VAL A 192 3.12 2.03 1.42
N ASP A 193 2.52 2.91 2.20
CA ASP A 193 2.39 2.78 3.63
C ASP A 193 1.00 2.23 3.90
N TRP A 194 0.92 1.18 4.72
CA TRP A 194 -0.33 0.59 5.14
C TRP A 194 -0.65 1.05 6.56
N SER A 195 -1.82 1.64 6.77
CA SER A 195 -2.29 2.09 8.09
C SER A 195 -3.49 1.27 8.55
N THR A 196 -3.50 0.90 9.83
CA THR A 196 -4.63 0.21 10.46
C THR A 196 -4.62 0.40 11.99
N GLU A 197 -5.73 0.07 12.63
CA GLU A 197 -5.87 -0.03 14.07
C GLU A 197 -5.84 -1.50 14.50
N MET A 198 -5.22 -1.77 15.65
CA MET A 198 -5.18 -3.09 16.26
C MET A 198 -6.22 -3.15 17.39
N GLU A 199 -6.73 -4.35 17.72
CA GLU A 199 -7.72 -4.57 18.79
C GLU A 199 -7.27 -4.00 20.15
N ARG A 200 -5.95 -3.99 20.38
CA ARG A 200 -5.30 -3.42 21.56
C ARG A 200 -3.93 -2.88 21.17
N GLY A 201 -3.33 -2.10 22.07
CA GLY A 201 -1.94 -1.67 21.90
C GLY A 201 -1.01 -2.87 21.76
N VAL A 202 -0.14 -2.84 20.75
CA VAL A 202 0.84 -3.89 20.48
C VAL A 202 2.24 -3.32 20.54
N ARG A 203 3.18 -4.13 21.03
CA ARG A 203 4.60 -3.86 20.87
C ARG A 203 5.11 -4.80 19.80
N LEU A 204 5.61 -4.26 18.70
CA LEU A 204 6.38 -5.09 17.78
C LEU A 204 7.73 -5.34 18.44
N VAL A 205 8.06 -6.60 18.65
CA VAL A 205 9.41 -6.97 19.08
C VAL A 205 10.14 -7.28 17.78
N ASP A 206 11.12 -6.45 17.44
CA ASP A 206 12.02 -6.76 16.32
C ASP A 206 12.72 -8.08 16.67
N ALA A 207 12.48 -9.13 15.89
CA ALA A 207 13.12 -10.41 16.10
C ALA A 207 14.62 -10.19 15.81
N ALA A 208 15.40 -10.05 16.88
CA ALA A 208 16.81 -9.69 16.87
C ALA A 208 17.72 -10.78 16.28
N ASP A 209 17.42 -11.26 15.08
CA ASP A 209 18.40 -11.89 14.21
C ASP A 209 18.86 -10.83 13.18
N PRO A 210 20.06 -10.24 13.36
CA PRO A 210 20.61 -9.22 12.46
C PRO A 210 20.87 -9.74 11.04
N SER A 211 20.80 -11.05 10.80
CA SER A 211 20.88 -11.65 9.46
C SER A 211 19.53 -11.79 8.76
N SER A 212 18.42 -11.64 9.50
CA SER A 212 17.06 -11.83 9.00
C SER A 212 16.19 -10.56 9.09
N ALA A 213 16.80 -9.38 9.19
CA ALA A 213 16.11 -8.10 9.37
C ALA A 213 15.03 -7.87 8.30
N ARG A 214 13.81 -8.33 8.58
CA ARG A 214 12.57 -7.93 7.93
C ARG A 214 12.26 -6.56 8.52
N VAL A 215 12.69 -5.51 7.83
CA VAL A 215 12.60 -4.12 8.31
C VAL A 215 11.19 -3.81 8.78
N LEU A 216 11.04 -3.62 10.08
CA LEU A 216 9.81 -3.29 10.77
C LEU A 216 10.06 -2.00 11.54
N VAL A 217 9.65 -0.87 10.98
CA VAL A 217 9.89 0.45 11.59
C VAL A 217 8.72 0.85 12.48
N GLN A 218 9.02 1.13 13.74
CA GLN A 218 8.08 1.68 14.73
C GLN A 218 8.17 3.21 14.80
N VAL A 219 7.03 3.88 14.86
CA VAL A 219 6.90 5.23 15.44
C VAL A 219 6.01 5.13 16.66
N LEU A 220 6.45 5.74 17.75
CA LEU A 220 5.77 5.75 19.03
C LEU A 220 5.08 7.11 19.20
N PHE A 221 3.86 7.09 19.71
CA PHE A 221 3.17 8.28 20.20
C PHE A 221 3.19 8.22 21.73
N GLY A 222 3.51 9.35 22.36
CA GLY A 222 3.29 9.50 23.79
C GLY A 222 1.80 9.60 24.09
N ASP A 223 1.43 9.44 25.37
CA ASP A 223 0.05 9.63 25.85
C ASP A 223 -0.45 11.07 25.62
N ASP A 224 0.48 12.00 25.41
CA ASP A 224 0.28 13.40 25.03
C ASP A 224 -0.08 13.60 23.54
N GLY A 225 -0.04 12.54 22.74
CA GLY A 225 -0.25 12.59 21.29
C GLY A 225 0.93 13.20 20.52
N GLN A 226 2.07 13.46 21.18
CA GLN A 226 3.26 13.97 20.51
C GLN A 226 4.00 12.86 19.77
N ARG A 227 4.50 13.23 18.59
CA ARG A 227 5.24 12.33 17.70
C ARG A 227 6.63 12.06 18.27
N ARG A 228 6.94 10.80 18.52
CA ARG A 228 8.29 10.37 18.89
C ARG A 228 8.89 9.47 17.82
N SER A 229 10.10 9.79 17.37
CA SER A 229 10.83 8.93 16.45
C SER A 229 11.67 7.95 17.24
N ALA A 230 11.51 6.65 16.94
CA ALA A 230 12.45 5.65 17.38
C ALA A 230 13.61 5.61 16.36
N MET A 231 14.82 5.91 16.82
CA MET A 231 16.04 5.78 16.06
C MET A 231 16.82 4.58 16.58
N PHE A 232 17.15 3.66 15.68
CA PHE A 232 18.00 2.53 16.01
C PHE A 232 19.47 2.96 15.91
N ARG A 233 20.18 2.84 17.02
CA ARG A 233 21.64 2.97 17.02
C ARG A 233 22.26 1.65 16.58
N ARG A 234 23.51 1.72 16.10
CA ARG A 234 24.28 0.54 15.65
C ARG A 234 24.51 -0.50 16.75
N ASP A 235 24.34 -0.11 18.01
CA ASP A 235 24.48 -0.94 19.20
C ASP A 235 23.17 -1.62 19.64
N THR A 236 22.15 -1.65 18.77
CA THR A 236 20.80 -2.20 19.04
C THR A 236 19.96 -1.41 20.05
N THR A 237 20.44 -0.25 20.53
CA THR A 237 19.62 0.61 21.40
C THR A 237 18.60 1.40 20.60
N VAL A 238 17.36 1.45 21.12
CA VAL A 238 16.27 2.26 20.56
C VAL A 238 16.23 3.59 21.29
N MET A 239 16.56 4.65 20.57
CA MET A 239 16.49 6.01 21.07
C MET A 239 15.14 6.62 20.68
N VAL A 240 14.35 7.05 21.66
CA VAL A 240 13.07 7.72 21.41
C VAL A 240 13.31 9.23 21.49
N ALA A 241 13.20 9.90 20.36
CA ALA A 241 13.45 11.33 20.23
C ALA A 241 12.15 12.08 19.94
N ASP A 242 11.95 13.22 20.60
CA ASP A 242 10.88 14.13 20.25
C ASP A 242 11.24 14.84 18.94
N THR A 243 10.31 14.80 17.99
CA THR A 243 10.51 15.39 16.66
C THR A 243 10.30 16.89 16.63
N SER A 244 9.71 17.48 17.68
CA SER A 244 9.51 18.92 17.84
C SER A 244 10.72 19.62 18.43
N THR A 245 11.61 18.90 19.13
CA THR A 245 12.77 19.45 19.86
C THR A 245 14.12 19.15 19.18
N ALA A 246 14.14 18.94 17.87
CA ALA A 246 15.36 18.60 17.13
C ALA A 246 16.09 17.33 17.63
N TYR A 247 15.33 16.31 18.02
CA TYR A 247 15.80 14.99 18.46
C TYR A 247 16.43 14.91 19.86
N ASP A 248 15.99 15.75 20.79
CA ASP A 248 16.37 15.53 22.20
C ASP A 248 15.86 14.16 22.68
N PRO A 249 16.73 13.35 23.32
CA PRO A 249 16.36 12.04 23.81
C PRO A 249 15.35 12.19 24.96
N VAL A 250 14.13 11.73 24.74
CA VAL A 250 13.14 11.62 25.80
C VAL A 250 13.43 10.31 26.51
N GLY A 251 13.95 10.38 27.74
CA GLY A 251 14.29 9.20 28.53
C GLY A 251 13.19 8.14 28.49
N ALA A 252 13.58 6.88 28.31
CA ALA A 252 12.64 5.77 28.20
C ALA A 252 11.83 5.62 29.49
N THR A 253 10.56 6.00 29.49
CA THR A 253 9.61 5.63 30.54
C THR A 253 8.95 4.29 30.16
N PRO A 254 9.15 3.21 30.92
CA PRO A 254 8.41 1.97 30.72
C PRO A 254 6.93 2.16 31.07
N GLY A 255 5.99 1.79 30.18
CA GLY A 255 4.60 1.48 30.58
C GLY A 255 3.43 2.24 29.93
N SER A 256 3.60 3.08 28.91
CA SER A 256 2.48 3.84 28.32
C SER A 256 1.79 3.13 27.12
N PRO A 257 0.45 2.94 27.13
CA PRO A 257 -0.30 2.29 26.05
C PRO A 257 -0.71 3.26 24.91
N GLY A 258 -0.07 3.15 23.75
CA GLY A 258 -0.46 3.87 22.52
C GLY A 258 -1.40 3.08 21.58
N ARG A 259 -2.17 3.79 20.74
CA ARG A 259 -3.12 3.23 19.74
C ARG A 259 -2.79 3.73 18.31
N ALA A 260 -2.89 2.81 17.35
CA ALA A 260 -2.65 2.90 15.89
C ALA A 260 -1.19 2.80 15.39
N PHE A 261 -0.99 1.99 14.34
CA PHE A 261 0.32 1.71 13.73
C PHE A 261 0.23 1.77 12.20
N THR A 262 1.34 2.14 11.55
CA THR A 262 1.51 2.04 10.09
C THR A 262 2.69 1.11 9.83
N LEU A 263 2.48 0.10 9.00
CA LEU A 263 3.54 -0.78 8.52
C LEU A 263 4.09 -0.27 7.20
N VAL A 264 5.41 -0.21 7.13
CA VAL A 264 6.16 0.31 5.98
C VAL A 264 7.07 -0.81 5.50
N PHE A 265 6.68 -1.47 4.41
CA PHE A 265 7.52 -2.47 3.76
C PHE A 265 8.48 -1.73 2.80
N VAL A 266 9.79 -1.92 2.97
CA VAL A 266 10.81 -1.36 2.06
C VAL A 266 11.70 -2.48 1.55
N PRO A 267 11.56 -2.88 0.28
CA PRO A 267 12.54 -3.73 -0.35
C PRO A 267 13.78 -2.87 -0.65
N GLN A 268 14.85 -3.06 0.15
CA GLN A 268 16.25 -2.74 -0.19
C GLN A 268 16.83 -1.33 -0.01
N SER A 269 16.29 -0.41 0.81
CA SER A 269 17.02 0.83 1.18
C SER A 269 17.02 1.13 2.68
N ARG A 270 18.21 1.48 3.20
CA ARG A 270 18.58 1.66 4.63
C ARG A 270 17.94 2.85 5.37
N SER A 271 16.75 3.27 5.00
CA SER A 271 16.00 4.25 5.77
C SER A 271 14.52 4.23 5.39
N ALA A 272 13.67 4.26 6.40
CA ALA A 272 12.23 4.30 6.28
C ALA A 272 11.68 5.37 7.22
N THR A 273 10.69 6.13 6.75
CA THR A 273 10.08 7.24 7.47
C THR A 273 8.61 6.91 7.69
N VAL A 274 8.18 6.89 8.95
CA VAL A 274 6.80 6.59 9.35
C VAL A 274 6.11 7.88 9.82
N ARG A 275 4.84 8.02 9.49
CA ARG A 275 3.95 9.14 9.86
C ARG A 275 2.63 8.57 10.35
N VAL A 276 2.10 9.10 11.45
CA VAL A 276 0.70 8.86 11.87
C VAL A 276 -0.01 10.20 11.91
N VAL A 277 -1.30 10.16 11.58
CA VAL A 277 -2.25 11.26 11.68
C VAL A 277 -3.29 10.85 12.73
N ARG A 278 -3.62 11.80 13.61
CA ARG A 278 -4.64 11.68 14.66
C ARG A 278 -6.03 11.59 14.01
N ALA A 279 -6.87 10.63 14.39
CA ALA A 279 -8.32 10.80 14.31
C ALA A 279 -8.79 11.56 15.57
N PRO A 280 -9.80 12.45 15.47
CA PRO A 280 -10.21 13.37 16.52
C PRO A 280 -10.61 12.69 17.84
#